data_AF-A0A920IYU7-F1
#
_entry.id   AF-A0A920IYU7-F1
#
_cell.length_a   1.000
_cell.length_b   1.000
_cell.length_c   1.000
_cell.angle_alpha   90.00
_cell.angle_beta   90.00
_cell.angle_gamma   90.00
#
_symmetry.space_group_name_H-M   'P 1'
#
loop_
_entity.id
_entity.type
_entity.pdbx_description
1 polymer ?
#
loop_
_entity_poly.entity_id
_entity_poly.type
_entity_poly.pdbx_seq_one_letter_code
_entity_poly.pdbx_strand_id
1 'polypeptide(L)' 'MQDVTRSEAKGEMRTSLDGIASRKTKDYIYESLIKPGQVLAKGYEKFGASPMPPMDILLDKQELADVMSYLLTLK' A
#
# COMPACT_ATOMS: atom_id res chain seq x y z
N MET A 1 33.29 -12.29 -14.87
CA MET A 1 32.07 -11.68 -15.43
C MET A 1 30.98 -12.71 -15.26
N GLN A 2 30.22 -12.64 -14.16
CA GLN A 2 29.08 -13.51 -13.92
C GLN A 2 27.87 -12.61 -13.69
N ASP A 3 26.87 -12.83 -14.53
CA ASP A 3 25.60 -12.11 -14.58
C ASP A 3 24.93 -12.05 -13.21
N VAL A 4 24.69 -10.82 -12.77
CA VAL A 4 23.88 -10.51 -11.61
C VAL A 4 22.41 -10.67 -12.03
N THR A 5 21.96 -11.93 -12.12
CA THR A 5 20.53 -12.24 -12.27
C THR A 5 19.84 -11.91 -10.95
N ARG A 6 19.37 -10.66 -10.89
CA ARG A 6 18.52 -10.08 -9.85
C ARG A 6 17.30 -11.00 -9.69
N SER A 7 17.25 -11.78 -8.61
CA SER A 7 16.11 -12.64 -8.32
C SER A 7 14.92 -11.78 -7.87
N GLU A 8 14.10 -11.37 -8.82
CA GLU A 8 12.80 -10.73 -8.60
C GLU A 8 11.76 -11.77 -8.15
N ALA A 9 11.75 -12.11 -6.86
CA ALA A 9 10.61 -12.71 -6.16
C ALA A 9 11.00 -12.99 -4.70
N LYS A 10 11.21 -11.95 -3.90
CA LYS A 10 11.40 -12.11 -2.45
C LYS A 10 10.70 -10.99 -1.70
N GLY A 11 9.39 -11.14 -1.57
CA GLY A 11 8.58 -10.51 -0.52
C GLY A 11 8.91 -9.07 -0.18
N GLU A 12 8.67 -8.13 -1.08
CA GLU A 12 8.40 -6.77 -0.66
C GLU A 12 6.99 -6.78 -0.06
N MET A 13 6.88 -6.97 1.25
CA MET A 13 5.65 -6.78 2.06
C MET A 13 5.09 -5.34 1.97
N ARG A 14 5.62 -4.51 1.06
CA ARG A 14 5.35 -3.10 0.84
C ARG A 14 5.33 -2.88 -0.66
N THR A 15 4.15 -2.79 -1.26
CA THR A 15 4.04 -2.23 -2.61
C THR A 15 4.61 -0.81 -2.59
N SER A 16 5.44 -0.43 -3.58
CA SER A 16 5.98 0.93 -3.66
C SER A 16 4.84 1.96 -3.64
N LEU A 17 4.97 2.93 -2.72
CA LEU A 17 4.07 4.07 -2.57
C LEU A 17 4.49 5.25 -3.48
N ASP A 18 5.67 5.18 -4.08
CA ASP A 18 6.17 6.21 -4.98
C ASP A 18 5.23 6.32 -6.16
N GLY A 19 4.76 7.51 -6.49
CA GLY A 19 3.80 7.73 -7.59
C GLY A 19 2.43 7.07 -7.41
N ILE A 20 2.05 6.69 -6.18
CA ILE A 20 0.74 6.07 -5.94
C ILE A 20 -0.41 7.00 -6.33
N ALA A 21 -0.26 8.32 -6.17
CA ALA A 21 -1.26 9.30 -6.56
C ALA A 21 -1.44 9.40 -8.08
N SER A 22 -0.44 8.97 -8.86
CA SER A 22 -0.53 8.88 -10.32
C SER A 22 -1.15 7.57 -10.81
N ARG A 23 -1.06 6.51 -10.00
CA ARG A 23 -1.52 5.15 -10.37
C ARG A 23 -2.91 4.79 -9.83
N LYS A 24 -3.35 5.42 -8.74
CA LYS A 24 -4.55 5.05 -7.99
C LYS A 24 -5.38 6.27 -7.63
N THR A 25 -6.67 6.06 -7.41
CA THR A 25 -7.59 7.11 -7.00
C THR A 25 -7.46 7.40 -5.50
N LYS A 26 -7.87 8.60 -5.09
CA LYS A 26 -7.96 8.98 -3.67
C LYS A 26 -8.78 7.97 -2.86
N ASP A 27 -9.93 7.57 -3.37
CA ASP A 27 -10.83 6.62 -2.68
C ASP A 27 -10.18 5.25 -2.52
N TYR A 28 -9.47 4.76 -3.54
CA TYR A 28 -8.72 3.51 -3.45
C TYR A 28 -7.64 3.56 -2.35
N ILE A 29 -6.91 4.68 -2.24
CA ILE A 29 -5.86 4.85 -1.22
C ILE A 29 -6.51 4.91 0.17
N TYR A 30 -7.61 5.64 0.31
CA TYR A 30 -8.35 5.73 1.57
C TYR A 30 -8.90 4.37 2.01
N GLU A 31 -9.59 3.66 1.13
CA GLU A 31 -10.13 2.32 1.40
C GLU A 31 -9.02 1.32 1.75
N SER A 32 -7.86 1.41 1.09
CA SER A 32 -6.71 0.56 1.43
C SER A 32 -6.18 0.82 2.84
N LEU A 33 -6.32 2.05 3.38
CA LEU A 33 -5.88 2.39 4.73
C LEU A 33 -6.88 1.89 5.79
N ILE A 34 -8.18 2.08 5.56
CA ILE A 34 -9.21 1.78 6.58
C ILE A 34 -9.80 0.36 6.46
N LYS A 35 -9.71 -0.25 5.27
CA LYS A 35 -10.24 -1.59 4.97
C LYS A 35 -9.23 -2.39 4.12
N PRO A 36 -7.99 -2.58 4.59
CA PRO A 36 -6.93 -3.20 3.80
C PRO A 36 -7.25 -4.63 3.32
N GLY A 37 -8.19 -5.34 3.98
CA GLY A 37 -8.64 -6.67 3.60
C GLY A 37 -9.78 -6.74 2.57
N GLN A 38 -10.44 -5.63 2.25
CA GLN A 38 -11.52 -5.63 1.25
C GLN A 38 -11.00 -5.65 -0.18
N VAL A 39 -9.89 -4.98 -0.44
CA VAL A 39 -9.24 -4.94 -1.75
C VAL A 39 -7.79 -5.38 -1.58
N LEU A 40 -7.53 -6.65 -1.87
CA LEU A 40 -6.17 -7.18 -1.82
C LEU A 40 -5.36 -6.65 -3.01
N ALA A 41 -4.14 -6.18 -2.75
CA ALA A 41 -3.21 -5.84 -3.80
C ALA A 41 -2.83 -7.08 -4.63
N LYS A 42 -2.55 -6.88 -5.91
CA LYS A 42 -2.14 -7.96 -6.82
C LYS A 42 -0.92 -8.69 -6.26
N GLY A 43 -0.98 -10.01 -6.14
CA GLY A 43 0.08 -10.85 -5.58
C GLY A 43 -0.09 -11.18 -4.09
N TYR A 44 -1.10 -10.63 -3.42
CA TYR A 44 -1.42 -10.90 -2.01
C TYR A 44 -2.65 -11.81 -1.82
N GLU A 45 -3.24 -12.33 -2.90
CA GLU A 45 -4.46 -13.15 -2.87
C GLU A 45 -4.29 -14.43 -2.02
N LYS A 46 -3.05 -14.90 -1.90
CA LYS A 46 -2.69 -16.13 -1.18
C LYS A 46 -2.75 -16.00 0.34
N PHE A 47 -2.75 -14.77 0.88
CA PHE A 47 -2.67 -14.54 2.31
C PHE A 47 -4.04 -14.59 3.00
N GLY A 48 -5.15 -14.58 2.26
CA GLY A 48 -6.52 -14.62 2.78
C GLY A 48 -6.96 -13.35 3.53
N ALA A 49 -6.01 -12.65 4.16
CA ALA A 49 -6.14 -11.35 4.78
C ALA A 49 -4.94 -10.48 4.39
N SER A 50 -5.15 -9.16 4.39
CA SER A 50 -4.06 -8.22 4.14
C SER A 50 -3.09 -8.21 5.32
N PRO A 51 -1.77 -8.22 5.08
CA PRO A 51 -0.77 -8.05 6.14
C PRO A 51 -0.74 -6.62 6.69
N MET A 52 -1.43 -5.67 6.06
CA MET A 52 -1.56 -4.30 6.52
C MET A 52 -2.69 -4.19 7.57
N PRO A 53 -2.43 -3.62 8.76
CA PRO A 53 -3.47 -3.39 9.75
C PRO A 53 -4.42 -2.27 9.31
N PRO A 54 -5.69 -2.26 9.77
CA PRO A 54 -6.58 -1.12 9.59
C PRO A 54 -6.03 0.11 10.30
N MET A 55 -5.75 1.18 9.55
CA MET A 55 -5.04 2.35 10.06
C MET A 55 -5.92 3.30 10.87
N ASP A 56 -7.24 3.24 10.69
CA ASP A 56 -8.23 3.98 11.49
C ASP A 56 -8.33 3.49 12.95
N ILE A 57 -7.76 2.32 13.25
CA ILE A 57 -7.59 1.81 14.61
C ILE A 57 -6.32 2.37 15.26
N LEU A 58 -5.29 2.68 14.45
CA LEU A 58 -3.97 3.09 14.91
C LEU A 58 -3.77 4.60 14.93
N LEU A 59 -4.42 5.32 14.01
CA LEU A 59 -4.30 6.75 13.80
C LEU A 59 -5.61 7.44 14.12
N ASP A 60 -5.53 8.65 14.65
CA ASP A 60 -6.71 9.49 14.75
C ASP A 60 -7.13 10.07 13.38
N LYS A 61 -8.23 10.82 13.36
CA LYS A 61 -8.78 11.39 12.13
C LYS A 61 -7.85 12.42 11.48
N GLN A 62 -7.11 13.19 12.27
CA GLN A 62 -6.20 14.21 11.77
C GLN A 62 -4.94 13.56 11.20
N GLU A 63 -4.36 12.61 11.93
CA GLU A 63 -3.20 11.84 11.48
C GLU A 63 -3.50 11.06 10.20
N LEU A 64 -4.67 10.42 10.12
CA LEU A 64 -5.09 9.74 8.90
C LEU A 64 -5.26 10.71 7.72
N ALA A 65 -5.79 11.91 7.97
CA ALA A 65 -5.92 12.95 6.94
C ALA A 65 -4.56 13.48 6.48
N ASP A 66 -3.60 13.63 7.40
CA ASP A 66 -2.24 14.08 7.09
C ASP A 66 -1.47 13.04 6.27
N VAL A 67 -1.60 11.76 6.62
CA VAL A 67 -1.07 10.64 5.83
C VAL A 67 -1.70 10.63 4.44
N MET A 68 -3.02 10.77 4.34
CA MET A 68 -3.71 10.88 3.04
C MET A 68 -3.18 12.06 2.21
N SER A 69 -2.99 13.22 2.83
CA SER A 69 -2.44 14.40 2.18
C SER A 69 -1.05 14.12 1.61
N TYR A 70 -0.16 13.55 2.43
CA TYR A 70 1.19 13.17 2.00
C TYR A 70 1.18 12.18 0.84
N LEU A 71 0.39 11.09 0.92
CA LEU A 71 0.31 10.09 -0.14
C LEU A 71 -0.19 10.68 -1.46
N LEU A 72 -1.11 11.64 -1.42
CA LEU A 72 -1.61 12.33 -2.60
C LEU A 72 -0.57 13.26 -3.25
N THR A 73 0.53 13.58 -2.56
CA THR A 73 1.66 14.32 -3.16
C THR A 73 2.64 13.44 -3.92
N LEU A 74 2.61 12.12 -3.73
CA LEU A 74 3.56 11.18 -4.33
C LEU A 74 3.14 10.85 -5.78
N LYS A 75 3.73 11.53 -6.76
CA LYS A 75 3.43 11.41 -8.20
C LYS A 75 4.46 10.61 -8.99
#